data_AF-A0A962Z198-F1
#
_entry.id   AF-A0A962Z198-F1
#
_cell.length_a   1.000
_cell.length_b   1.000
_cell.length_c   1.000
_cell.angle_alpha   90.00
_cell.angle_beta   90.00
_cell.angle_gamma   90.00
#
_symmetry.space_group_name_H-M   'P 1'
#
loop_
_entity.id
_entity.type
_entity.pdbx_description
1 polymer ?
#
loop_
_entity_poly.entity_id
_entity_poly.type
_entity_poly.pdbx_seq_one_letter_code
_entity_poly.pdbx_strand_id
1 'polypeptide(L)'
;DWRWHMYDTVKGSDWLGDQDAIEYMCREAVPAVIELEHFGVPFSRTEEGKIYQRSFGGMTTHFGEGRAERTCAAADRTGHAILHTLYQQSLKHKAEFFIEYFAIDLIMDEGVCRGVLAWDLATGELHRFRAHCVVLATGG
;
A
#
# COMPACT_ATOMS: atom_id res chain seq x y z
N ASP A 1 -16.88 10.76 7.67
CA ASP A 1 -16.26 10.54 8.99
C ASP A 1 -15.41 9.28 8.92
N TRP A 2 -14.11 9.35 9.22
CA TRP A 2 -13.20 8.21 9.13
C TRP A 2 -13.46 7.16 10.22
N ARG A 3 -14.15 7.52 11.31
CA ARG A 3 -14.48 6.61 12.42
C ARG A 3 -15.42 5.48 12.00
N TRP A 4 -16.25 5.69 10.98
CA TRP A 4 -17.08 4.62 10.41
C TRP A 4 -16.23 3.61 9.62
N HIS A 5 -15.17 4.08 8.99
CA HIS A 5 -14.20 3.19 8.34
C HIS A 5 -13.49 2.33 9.39
N MET A 6 -13.01 2.94 10.48
CA MET A 6 -12.41 2.22 11.60
C MET A 6 -13.36 1.14 12.17
N TYR A 7 -14.62 1.49 12.42
CA TYR A 7 -15.61 0.53 12.92
C TYR A 7 -15.76 -0.70 12.01
N ASP A 8 -15.94 -0.49 10.71
CA ASP A 8 -16.06 -1.61 9.78
C ASP A 8 -14.79 -2.44 9.69
N THR A 9 -13.61 -1.82 9.77
CA THR A 9 -12.34 -2.54 9.75
C THR A 9 -12.15 -3.38 11.02
N VAL A 10 -12.45 -2.83 12.20
CA VAL A 10 -12.39 -3.58 13.48
C VAL A 10 -13.35 -4.77 13.43
N LYS A 11 -14.60 -4.53 13.03
CA LYS A 11 -15.61 -5.58 12.88
C LYS A 11 -15.20 -6.63 11.84
N GLY A 12 -14.69 -6.18 10.70
CA GLY A 12 -14.26 -7.05 9.59
C GLY A 12 -13.04 -7.90 9.93
N SER A 13 -12.20 -7.43 10.86
CA SER A 13 -11.08 -8.20 11.42
C SER A 13 -11.50 -9.26 12.45
N ASP A 14 -12.81 -9.39 12.73
CA ASP A 14 -13.35 -10.24 13.79
C ASP A 14 -12.70 -9.95 15.16
N TRP A 15 -12.48 -8.66 15.43
CA TRP A 15 -11.82 -8.13 16.63
C TRP A 15 -10.39 -8.62 16.88
N LEU A 16 -9.76 -9.28 15.90
CA LEU A 16 -8.36 -9.72 15.98
C LEU A 16 -7.37 -8.61 15.59
N GLY A 17 -7.83 -7.58 14.89
CA GLY A 17 -6.96 -6.49 14.44
C GLY A 17 -6.60 -5.49 15.55
N ASP A 18 -5.34 -5.08 15.57
CA ASP A 18 -4.83 -4.06 16.49
C ASP A 18 -5.46 -2.70 16.19
N GLN A 19 -6.24 -2.18 17.13
CA GLN A 19 -7.11 -1.03 16.88
C GLN A 19 -6.36 0.29 16.73
N ASP A 20 -5.19 0.43 17.33
CA ASP A 20 -4.30 1.58 17.16
C ASP A 20 -3.75 1.66 15.73
N ALA A 21 -3.35 0.52 15.16
CA ALA A 21 -2.94 0.42 13.76
C ALA A 21 -4.11 0.70 12.80
N ILE A 22 -5.30 0.16 13.09
CA ILE A 22 -6.51 0.42 12.30
C ILE A 22 -6.91 1.89 12.37
N GLU A 23 -6.85 2.50 13.56
CA GLU A 23 -7.15 3.92 13.75
C GLU A 23 -6.23 4.77 12.87
N TYR A 24 -4.92 4.53 12.95
CA TYR A 24 -3.93 5.24 12.13
C TYR A 24 -4.25 5.08 10.64
N MET A 25 -4.43 3.84 10.16
CA MET A 25 -4.74 3.56 8.77
C MET A 25 -6.02 4.29 8.30
N CYS A 26 -7.10 4.23 9.07
CA CYS A 26 -8.37 4.84 8.67
C CYS A 26 -8.33 6.37 8.73
N ARG A 27 -7.60 6.96 9.68
CA ARG A 27 -7.40 8.41 9.79
C ARG A 27 -6.55 8.96 8.66
N GLU A 28 -5.47 8.26 8.30
CA GLU A 28 -4.53 8.67 7.24
C GLU A 28 -5.00 8.31 5.81
N ALA A 29 -6.08 7.54 5.67
CA ALA A 29 -6.58 7.10 4.36
C ALA A 29 -6.90 8.26 3.41
N VAL A 30 -7.52 9.33 3.90
CA VAL A 30 -7.90 10.49 3.07
C VAL A 30 -6.67 11.22 2.53
N PRO A 31 -5.72 11.70 3.36
CA PRO A 31 -4.53 12.37 2.85
C PRO A 31 -3.69 11.47 1.93
N ALA A 32 -3.55 10.18 2.24
CA ALA A 32 -2.81 9.24 1.40
C ALA A 32 -3.42 9.06 0.00
N VAL A 33 -4.75 8.96 -0.09
CA VAL A 33 -5.43 8.84 -1.41
C VAL A 33 -5.35 10.14 -2.21
N ILE A 34 -5.40 11.29 -1.55
CA ILE A 34 -5.21 12.59 -2.22
C ILE A 34 -3.75 12.74 -2.70
N GLU A 35 -2.77 12.27 -1.94
CA GLU A 35 -1.37 12.25 -2.37
C GLU A 35 -1.18 11.40 -3.64
N LEU A 36 -1.81 10.22 -3.71
CA LEU A 36 -1.82 9.40 -4.93
C LEU A 36 -2.42 10.14 -6.13
N GLU A 37 -3.50 10.90 -5.92
CA GLU A 37 -4.10 11.71 -6.98
C GLU A 37 -3.15 12.83 -7.45
N HIS A 38 -2.48 13.51 -6.53
CA HIS A 38 -1.45 14.51 -6.84
C HIS A 38 -0.19 13.91 -7.51
N PHE A 39 0.16 12.66 -7.21
CA PHE A 39 1.19 11.91 -7.94
C PHE A 39 0.76 11.53 -9.36
N GLY A 40 -0.52 11.67 -9.69
CA GLY A 40 -1.06 11.45 -11.02
C GLY A 40 -1.79 10.12 -11.19
N VAL A 41 -2.25 9.48 -10.12
CA VAL A 41 -3.13 8.30 -10.25
C VAL A 41 -4.42 8.73 -10.95
N PRO A 42 -4.77 8.13 -12.11
CA PRO A 42 -5.93 8.51 -12.90
C PRO A 42 -7.23 7.94 -12.32
N PHE A 43 -7.61 8.37 -11.12
CA PHE A 43 -8.89 8.01 -10.54
C PHE A 43 -10.04 8.43 -11.46
N SER A 44 -11.06 7.57 -11.54
CA SER A 44 -12.34 7.90 -12.16
C SER A 44 -12.94 9.12 -11.45
N ARG A 45 -13.76 9.90 -12.17
CA ARG A 45 -14.26 11.18 -11.69
C ARG A 45 -15.79 11.18 -11.59
N THR A 46 -16.31 11.91 -10.61
CA THR A 46 -17.72 12.31 -10.57
C THR A 46 -17.97 13.44 -11.57
N GLU A 47 -19.23 13.79 -11.81
CA GLU A 47 -19.60 14.96 -12.64
C GLU A 47 -19.00 16.27 -12.11
N GLU A 48 -18.76 16.35 -10.80
CA GLU A 48 -18.11 17.49 -10.13
C GLU A 48 -16.57 17.47 -10.22
N GLY A 49 -15.98 16.47 -10.89
CA GLY A 49 -14.52 16.33 -11.02
C GLY A 49 -13.81 15.78 -9.78
N LYS A 50 -14.54 15.36 -8.76
CA LYS A 50 -13.98 14.70 -7.56
C LYS A 50 -13.65 13.23 -7.85
N ILE A 51 -12.85 12.61 -6.99
CA ILE A 51 -12.56 11.17 -7.06
C ILE A 51 -13.86 10.39 -6.93
N TYR A 52 -14.17 9.55 -7.92
CA TYR A 52 -15.29 8.62 -7.90
C TYR A 52 -15.07 7.54 -6.84
N GLN A 53 -16.12 7.27 -6.07
CA GLN A 53 -16.15 6.22 -5.05
C GLN A 53 -17.29 5.26 -5.35
N ARG A 54 -17.06 3.97 -5.11
CA ARG A 54 -18.08 2.93 -5.23
C ARG A 54 -18.31 2.21 -3.92
N SER A 55 -19.46 1.56 -3.81
CA SER A 55 -19.71 0.60 -2.74
C SER A 55 -18.78 -0.60 -2.80
N PHE A 56 -18.51 -1.21 -1.64
CA PHE A 56 -17.77 -2.46 -1.52
C PHE A 56 -18.25 -3.25 -0.31
N GLY A 57 -17.83 -4.51 -0.20
CA GLY A 57 -18.26 -5.41 0.89
C GLY A 57 -17.91 -4.85 2.26
N GLY A 58 -18.85 -4.95 3.21
CA GLY A 58 -18.63 -4.57 4.61
C GLY A 58 -18.55 -3.08 4.91
N MET A 59 -18.81 -2.20 3.93
CA MET A 59 -18.71 -0.75 4.12
C MET A 59 -20.05 -0.11 4.51
N THR A 60 -20.11 0.46 5.72
CA THR A 60 -21.31 1.02 6.31
C THR A 60 -21.17 2.50 6.72
N THR A 61 -22.29 3.18 6.92
CA THR A 61 -22.33 4.50 7.58
C THR A 61 -22.92 4.36 8.99
N HIS A 62 -22.68 5.34 9.85
CA HIS A 62 -23.24 5.41 11.20
C HIS A 62 -23.06 4.10 12.00
N PHE A 63 -21.84 3.54 12.00
CA PHE A 63 -21.51 2.33 12.77
C PHE A 63 -22.39 1.10 12.45
N GLY A 64 -22.81 0.94 11.19
CA GLY A 64 -23.49 -0.26 10.70
C GLY A 64 -24.92 -0.05 10.21
N GLU A 65 -25.46 1.17 10.29
CA GLU A 65 -26.88 1.44 10.00
C GLU A 65 -27.17 1.65 8.51
N GLY A 66 -26.21 2.21 7.76
CA GLY A 66 -26.38 2.51 6.33
C GLY A 66 -25.29 1.93 5.45
N ARG A 67 -25.41 2.12 4.14
CA ARG A 67 -24.40 1.71 3.14
C ARG A 67 -23.44 2.85 2.84
N ALA A 68 -22.14 2.58 2.84
CA ALA A 68 -21.13 3.55 2.45
C ALA A 68 -20.59 3.29 1.02
N GLU A 69 -20.25 4.37 0.34
CA GLU A 69 -19.46 4.36 -0.89
C GLU A 69 -18.15 5.08 -0.60
N ARG A 70 -17.09 4.31 -0.34
CA ARG A 70 -15.78 4.87 0.03
C ARG A 70 -14.60 4.24 -0.69
N THR A 71 -14.84 3.35 -1.65
CA THR A 71 -13.79 2.72 -2.44
C THR A 71 -13.47 3.59 -3.65
N CYS A 72 -12.39 4.38 -3.54
CA CYS A 72 -11.85 5.16 -4.65
C CYS A 72 -11.35 4.22 -5.76
N ALA A 73 -11.69 4.50 -7.02
CA ALA A 73 -11.40 3.60 -8.12
C ALA A 73 -10.90 4.30 -9.38
N ALA A 74 -10.00 3.63 -10.11
CA ALA A 74 -9.70 3.93 -11.50
C ALA A 74 -10.31 2.82 -12.36
N ALA A 75 -11.60 2.98 -12.71
CA ALA A 75 -12.44 1.93 -13.25
C ALA A 75 -12.34 0.63 -12.42
N ASP A 76 -11.93 -0.47 -13.04
CA ASP A 76 -11.66 -1.77 -12.44
C ASP A 76 -10.16 -2.11 -12.41
N ARG A 77 -9.28 -1.12 -12.67
CA ARG A 77 -7.82 -1.29 -12.80
C ARG A 77 -7.02 -0.43 -11.81
N THR A 78 -7.59 -0.13 -10.64
CA THR A 78 -6.98 0.74 -9.62
C THR A 78 -5.57 0.28 -9.22
N GLY A 79 -5.36 -1.03 -9.03
CA GLY A 79 -4.03 -1.56 -8.68
C GLY A 79 -2.98 -1.30 -9.77
N HIS A 80 -3.33 -1.52 -11.04
CA HIS A 80 -2.46 -1.21 -12.17
C HIS A 80 -2.13 0.28 -12.23
N ALA A 81 -3.14 1.14 -12.08
CA ALA A 81 -2.97 2.58 -12.08
C ALA A 81 -2.01 3.06 -10.97
N ILE A 82 -2.23 2.61 -9.73
CA ILE A 82 -1.37 2.97 -8.60
C ILE A 82 0.06 2.47 -8.81
N LEU A 83 0.25 1.22 -9.22
CA LEU A 83 1.58 0.64 -9.39
C LEU A 83 2.39 1.39 -10.46
N HIS A 84 1.78 1.69 -11.60
CA HIS A 84 2.44 2.45 -12.67
C HIS A 84 2.79 3.87 -12.23
N THR A 85 1.86 4.57 -11.56
CA THR A 85 2.13 5.92 -11.06
C THR A 85 3.26 5.93 -10.03
N LEU A 86 3.25 5.00 -9.05
CA LEU A 86 4.31 4.93 -8.05
C LEU A 86 5.66 4.56 -8.66
N TYR A 87 5.70 3.65 -9.65
CA TYR A 87 6.94 3.37 -10.38
C TYR A 87 7.48 4.63 -11.09
N GLN A 88 6.62 5.40 -11.75
CA GLN A 88 7.01 6.68 -12.37
C GLN A 88 7.54 7.68 -11.34
N GLN A 89 6.89 7.80 -10.17
CA GLN A 89 7.39 8.65 -9.08
C GLN A 89 8.75 8.18 -8.58
N SER A 90 8.96 6.88 -8.40
CA SER A 90 10.26 6.34 -7.98
C SER A 90 11.38 6.67 -8.98
N LEU A 91 11.10 6.61 -10.29
CA LEU A 91 12.05 7.06 -11.32
C LEU A 91 12.35 8.55 -11.22
N LYS A 92 11.32 9.39 -11.02
CA LYS A 92 11.47 10.85 -10.79
C LYS A 92 12.34 11.13 -9.55
N HIS A 93 12.19 10.33 -8.51
CA HIS A 93 12.98 10.40 -7.28
C HIS A 93 14.33 9.66 -7.36
N LYS A 94 14.68 9.10 -8.53
CA LYS A 94 15.95 8.40 -8.79
C LYS A 94 16.21 7.25 -7.81
N ALA A 95 15.17 6.51 -7.47
CA ALA A 95 15.32 5.26 -6.72
C ALA A 95 16.21 4.30 -7.51
N GLU A 96 17.13 3.63 -6.81
CA GLU A 96 17.98 2.60 -7.39
C GLU A 96 17.24 1.28 -7.37
N PHE A 97 17.25 0.58 -8.51
CA PHE A 97 16.52 -0.67 -8.68
C PHE A 97 17.48 -1.80 -9.07
N PHE A 98 17.40 -2.88 -8.32
CA PHE A 98 18.01 -4.17 -8.66
C PHE A 98 16.89 -5.08 -9.16
N ILE A 99 16.54 -4.90 -10.44
CA ILE A 99 15.42 -5.61 -11.08
C ILE A 99 15.83 -7.07 -11.32
N GLU A 100 14.91 -8.00 -11.04
CA GLU A 100 15.15 -9.44 -11.15
C GLU A 100 16.28 -9.96 -10.26
N TYR A 101 16.46 -9.34 -9.09
CA TYR A 101 17.29 -9.88 -8.01
C TYR A 101 16.41 -10.67 -7.04
N PHE A 102 16.69 -11.96 -6.91
CA PHE A 102 15.94 -12.85 -6.01
C PHE A 102 16.57 -12.81 -4.61
N ALA A 103 15.88 -12.20 -3.64
CA ALA A 103 16.31 -12.22 -2.24
C ALA A 103 16.23 -13.65 -1.68
N ILE A 104 17.36 -14.16 -1.18
CA ILE A 104 17.47 -15.53 -0.66
C ILE A 104 17.28 -15.55 0.85
N ASP A 105 18.07 -14.74 1.58
CA ASP A 105 18.06 -14.76 3.04
C ASP A 105 18.54 -13.43 3.63
N LEU A 106 18.14 -13.17 4.87
CA LEU A 106 18.61 -12.05 5.66
C LEU A 106 20.00 -12.33 6.22
N ILE A 107 20.85 -11.30 6.21
CA ILE A 107 22.16 -11.36 6.85
C ILE A 107 21.97 -10.93 8.31
N MET A 108 21.92 -11.90 9.22
CA MET A 108 21.69 -11.66 10.65
C MET A 108 23.00 -11.71 11.44
N ASP A 109 23.16 -10.79 12.39
CA ASP A 109 24.32 -10.67 13.26
C ASP A 109 23.84 -10.25 14.65
N GLU A 110 24.01 -11.12 15.65
CA GLU A 110 23.58 -10.89 17.04
C GLU A 110 22.11 -10.42 17.16
N GLY A 111 21.22 -11.00 16.34
CA GLY A 111 19.80 -10.64 16.29
C GLY A 111 19.48 -9.36 15.52
N VAL A 112 20.48 -8.68 14.96
CA VAL A 112 20.33 -7.48 14.14
C VAL A 112 20.43 -7.84 12.67
N CYS A 113 19.47 -7.37 11.86
CA CYS A 113 19.55 -7.49 10.40
C CYS A 113 20.60 -6.51 9.85
N ARG A 114 21.56 -7.04 9.07
CA ARG A 114 22.67 -6.29 8.47
C ARG A 114 22.56 -6.18 6.94
N GLY A 115 21.51 -6.74 6.35
CA GLY A 115 21.37 -6.79 4.91
C GLY A 115 20.63 -8.01 4.39
N VAL A 116 20.74 -8.24 3.08
CA VAL A 116 20.15 -9.36 2.36
C VAL A 116 21.17 -9.98 1.39
N LEU A 117 21.18 -11.31 1.34
CA LEU A 117 21.82 -12.07 0.26
C LEU A 117 20.81 -12.22 -0.87
N ALA A 118 21.19 -11.84 -2.08
CA ALA A 118 20.35 -11.97 -3.26
C ALA A 118 21.10 -12.59 -4.43
N TRP A 119 20.34 -13.17 -5.35
CA TRP A 119 20.81 -13.79 -6.57
C TRP A 119 20.37 -12.95 -7.78
N ASP A 120 21.33 -12.47 -8.55
CA ASP A 120 21.08 -11.82 -9.83
C ASP A 120 20.68 -12.89 -10.86
N LEU A 121 19.42 -12.86 -11.29
CA LEU A 121 18.89 -13.84 -12.22
C LEU A 121 19.43 -13.67 -13.65
N ALA A 122 19.91 -12.48 -14.01
CA ALA A 122 20.45 -12.21 -15.34
C ALA A 122 21.88 -12.75 -15.49
N THR A 123 22.70 -12.61 -14.44
CA THR A 123 24.13 -12.98 -14.48
C THR A 123 24.44 -14.30 -13.78
N GLY A 124 23.59 -14.73 -12.85
CA GLY A 124 23.84 -15.87 -11.98
C GLY A 124 24.65 -15.53 -10.72
N GLU A 125 25.07 -14.28 -10.54
CA GLU A 125 25.95 -13.86 -9.44
C GLU A 125 25.20 -13.70 -8.11
N LEU A 126 25.91 -13.96 -7.01
CA LEU A 126 25.42 -13.71 -5.66
C LEU A 126 25.88 -12.35 -5.15
N HIS A 127 24.93 -11.55 -4.69
CA HIS A 127 25.14 -10.20 -4.19
C HIS A 127 24.80 -10.11 -2.71
N ARG A 128 25.65 -9.41 -1.95
CA ARG A 128 25.40 -9.07 -0.54
C ARG A 128 25.08 -7.58 -0.44
N PHE A 129 23.82 -7.26 -0.18
CA PHE A 129 23.38 -5.90 0.08
C PHE A 129 23.49 -5.62 1.56
N ARG A 130 24.49 -4.83 1.98
CA ARG A 130 24.64 -4.39 3.36
C ARG A 130 23.80 -3.13 3.60
N ALA A 131 23.02 -3.11 4.68
CA ALA A 131 22.17 -1.97 5.01
C ALA A 131 22.01 -1.81 6.52
N HIS A 132 21.76 -0.58 6.96
CA HIS A 132 21.40 -0.29 8.35
C HIS A 132 19.93 -0.63 8.67
N CYS A 133 19.07 -0.61 7.65
CA CYS A 133 17.65 -0.93 7.74
C CYS A 133 17.28 -1.76 6.52
N VAL A 134 16.52 -2.83 6.74
CA VAL A 134 15.97 -3.69 5.70
C VAL A 134 14.45 -3.71 5.86
N VAL A 135 13.73 -3.36 4.80
CA VAL A 135 12.26 -3.36 4.77
C VAL A 135 11.81 -4.50 3.88
N LEU A 136 11.09 -5.46 4.47
CA LEU A 136 10.46 -6.55 3.72
C LEU A 136 9.09 -6.10 3.22
N ALA A 137 8.93 -6.08 1.90
CA ALA A 137 7.68 -5.75 1.21
C ALA A 137 7.41 -6.77 0.07
N THR A 138 7.57 -8.06 0.36
CA THR A 138 7.61 -9.16 -0.61
C THR A 138 6.24 -9.70 -1.05
N GLY A 139 5.14 -9.13 -0.54
CA GLY A 139 3.79 -9.69 -0.71
C GLY A 139 3.49 -10.82 0.28
N GLY A 140 2.30 -11.41 0.16
CA GLY A 140 1.86 -12.57 0.93
C GLY A 140 1.84 -13.84 0.09
#